data_AF-A0A8C2E2Z6-F1
#
_entry.id   AF-A0A8C2E2Z6-F1
#
_cell.length_a   1.000
_cell.length_b   1.000
_cell.length_c   1.000
_cell.angle_alpha   90.00
_cell.angle_beta   90.00
_cell.angle_gamma   90.00
#
_symmetry.space_group_name_H-M   'P 1'
#
loop_
_entity.id
_entity.type
_entity.pdbx_description
1 polymer ?
#
loop_
_entity_poly.entity_id
_entity_poly.type
_entity_poly.pdbx_seq_one_letter_code
_entity_poly.pdbx_strand_id
1 'polypeptide(L)'
;MRGRNDSGEENVPLDLTREPSDNMREILQNVAKSHGVSNMRKLGHLNNFVKLLNSVSHCEEKLGFTYEEIIICLRVALLNEVKEVRAAGLRALRYLIHDSSVLQKVLQLQVDYLISRCIDIQQSNEVERTQALRLVRKMITVNAELFPSSLTNSLIAVGNDGLQERDRMVRACIAIICELALKNPKIVAQRGGLSTILKNVIDCQLSRINEALITTILHLLNHPHTRQYIRADVELEQILAPYTDFHYRHSPDTAEAQIKEDREARFLASKMAIIAAFRSWSALVSMRDLLYN
;
A
#
# COMPACT_ATOMS: atom_id res chain seq x y z
N MET A 1 -31.84 -8.10 -2.07
CA MET A 1 -31.96 -7.08 -1.01
C MET A 1 -31.26 -7.62 0.24
N ARG A 2 -30.06 -7.12 0.56
CA ARG A 2 -29.37 -7.41 1.82
C ARG A 2 -29.30 -6.09 2.57
N GLY A 3 -30.01 -6.03 3.70
CA GLY A 3 -30.10 -4.85 4.54
C GLY A 3 -28.72 -4.37 4.95
N ARG A 4 -28.47 -3.08 4.72
CA ARG A 4 -27.42 -2.35 5.45
C ARG A 4 -27.81 -2.45 6.92
N ASN A 5 -26.92 -3.00 7.74
CA ASN A 5 -27.03 -2.82 9.18
C ASN A 5 -26.80 -1.33 9.46
N ASP A 6 -27.90 -0.58 9.54
CA ASP A 6 -27.97 0.69 10.25
C ASP A 6 -27.76 0.38 11.73
N SER A 7 -26.50 0.26 12.13
CA SER A 7 -26.12 0.31 13.54
C SER A 7 -26.27 1.75 14.00
N GLY A 8 -27.42 2.06 14.60
CA GLY A 8 -27.82 3.32 15.24
C GLY A 8 -26.72 4.38 15.33
N GLU A 9 -26.58 5.18 14.28
CA GLU A 9 -25.74 6.37 14.31
C GLU A 9 -26.34 7.33 15.35
N GLU A 10 -25.66 7.51 16.50
CA GLU A 10 -25.70 8.81 17.18
C GLU A 10 -25.15 9.82 16.17
N ASN A 11 -26.04 10.32 15.32
CA ASN A 11 -25.70 11.24 14.25
C ASN A 11 -25.22 12.52 14.90
N VAL A 12 -23.91 12.72 14.94
CA VAL A 12 -23.31 14.00 15.30
C VAL A 12 -23.69 14.96 14.17
N PRO A 13 -24.60 15.91 14.39
CA PRO A 13 -25.03 16.81 13.32
C PRO A 13 -23.86 17.71 12.92
N LEU A 14 -23.77 18.03 11.63
CA LEU A 14 -22.85 19.04 11.11
C LEU A 14 -23.66 20.19 10.54
N ASP A 15 -23.57 21.34 11.19
CA ASP A 15 -24.20 22.56 10.71
C ASP A 15 -23.21 23.36 9.86
N LEU A 16 -23.38 23.28 8.53
CA LEU A 16 -22.54 23.99 7.56
C LEU A 16 -22.84 25.49 7.47
N THR A 17 -23.86 26.00 8.19
CA THR A 17 -24.12 27.44 8.27
C THR A 17 -23.20 28.16 9.27
N ARG A 18 -22.63 27.40 10.23
CA ARG A 18 -21.63 27.91 11.18
C ARG A 18 -20.29 28.18 10.50
N GLU A 19 -19.48 29.04 11.12
CA GLU A 19 -18.11 29.27 10.66
C GLU A 19 -17.34 27.95 10.59
N PRO A 20 -16.63 27.68 9.48
CA PRO A 20 -15.88 26.43 9.33
C PRO A 20 -14.80 26.22 10.38
N SER A 21 -14.22 27.30 10.91
CA SER A 21 -13.25 27.31 12.01
C SER A 21 -13.82 26.73 13.30
N ASP A 22 -15.06 27.08 13.65
CA ASP A 22 -15.76 26.56 14.83
C ASP A 22 -16.10 25.09 14.67
N ASN A 23 -16.61 24.71 13.50
CA ASN A 23 -16.86 23.31 13.17
C ASN A 23 -15.58 22.48 13.24
N MET A 24 -14.47 22.99 12.69
CA MET A 24 -13.17 22.34 12.76
C MET A 24 -12.70 22.18 14.20
N ARG A 25 -12.78 23.25 15.01
CA ARG A 25 -12.40 23.23 16.43
C ARG A 25 -13.16 22.17 17.21
N GLU A 26 -14.48 22.11 17.05
CA GLU A 26 -15.34 21.13 17.73
C GLU A 26 -14.96 19.70 17.33
N ILE A 27 -14.75 19.46 16.03
CA ILE A 27 -14.36 18.15 15.50
C ILE A 27 -13.01 17.71 16.08
N LEU A 28 -11.97 18.55 15.97
CA LEU A 28 -10.61 18.20 16.40
C LEU A 28 -10.55 17.96 17.91
N GLN A 29 -11.23 18.78 18.71
CA GLN A 29 -11.30 18.59 20.16
C GLN A 29 -11.93 17.25 20.54
N ASN A 30 -13.05 16.87 19.92
CA ASN A 30 -13.73 15.62 20.24
C ASN A 30 -12.96 14.38 19.74
N VAL A 31 -12.24 14.49 18.61
CA VAL A 31 -11.38 13.43 18.11
C VAL A 31 -10.15 13.23 19.00
N ALA A 32 -9.51 14.31 19.46
CA ALA A 32 -8.27 14.27 20.24
C ALA A 32 -8.49 13.92 21.72
N LYS A 33 -9.69 14.11 22.28
CA LYS A 33 -9.99 13.78 23.69
C LYS A 33 -9.78 12.28 23.97
N SER A 34 -8.96 11.97 24.97
CA SER A 34 -8.71 10.59 25.41
C SER A 34 -9.93 9.97 26.12
N HIS A 35 -10.60 10.75 26.98
CA HIS A 35 -11.75 10.30 27.79
C HIS A 35 -12.97 11.19 27.56
N GLY A 36 -14.16 10.69 27.91
CA GLY A 36 -15.42 11.45 27.88
C GLY A 36 -16.12 11.55 26.53
N VAL A 37 -15.57 10.95 25.46
CA VAL A 37 -16.21 10.88 24.14
C VAL A 37 -16.24 9.42 23.68
N SER A 38 -17.44 8.92 23.36
CA SER A 38 -17.62 7.55 22.86
C SER A 38 -16.96 7.36 21.48
N ASN A 39 -16.55 6.13 21.17
CA ASN A 39 -15.93 5.82 19.87
C ASN A 39 -16.89 6.05 18.70
N MET A 40 -18.20 5.85 18.90
CA MET A 40 -19.22 6.16 17.88
C MET A 40 -19.29 7.67 17.60
N ARG A 41 -19.23 8.52 18.62
CA ARG A 41 -19.18 9.98 18.42
C ARG A 41 -17.88 10.41 17.74
N LYS A 42 -16.73 9.83 18.12
CA LYS A 42 -15.44 10.08 17.43
C LYS A 42 -15.52 9.74 15.94
N LEU A 43 -16.13 8.61 15.60
CA LEU A 43 -16.39 8.20 14.21
C LEU A 43 -17.29 9.23 13.49
N GLY A 44 -18.37 9.69 14.13
CA GLY A 44 -19.23 10.75 13.61
C GLY A 44 -18.48 12.05 13.31
N HIS A 45 -17.64 12.51 14.24
CA HIS A 45 -16.79 13.70 14.04
C HIS A 45 -15.77 13.51 12.91
N LEU A 46 -15.14 12.33 12.76
CA LEU A 46 -14.23 12.04 11.63
C LEU A 46 -14.95 12.03 10.29
N ASN A 47 -16.20 11.55 10.24
CA ASN A 47 -17.02 11.64 9.03
C ASN A 47 -17.38 13.10 8.70
N ASN A 48 -17.73 13.89 9.72
CA ASN A 48 -18.01 15.31 9.57
C ASN A 48 -16.77 16.11 9.16
N PHE A 49 -15.59 15.74 9.63
CA PHE A 49 -14.32 16.31 9.17
C PHE A 49 -14.19 16.22 7.65
N VAL A 50 -14.41 15.03 7.08
CA VAL A 50 -14.32 14.82 5.63
C VAL A 50 -15.38 15.64 4.88
N LYS A 51 -16.61 15.75 5.41
CA LYS A 51 -17.67 16.58 4.82
C LYS A 51 -17.29 18.07 4.81
N LEU A 52 -16.81 18.59 5.95
CA LEU A 52 -16.38 19.97 6.11
C LEU A 52 -15.18 20.29 5.20
N LEU A 53 -14.20 19.39 5.13
CA LEU A 53 -13.02 19.60 4.31
C LEU A 53 -13.37 19.73 2.81
N ASN A 54 -14.32 18.92 2.33
CA ASN A 54 -14.82 18.99 0.96
C ASN A 54 -15.63 20.27 0.68
N SER A 55 -16.33 20.84 1.67
CA SER A 55 -17.09 22.08 1.47
C SER A 55 -16.22 23.34 1.46
N VAL A 56 -15.04 23.29 2.09
CA VAL A 56 -14.17 24.47 2.31
C VAL A 56 -12.93 24.49 1.40
N SER A 57 -12.76 23.47 0.55
CA SER A 57 -11.66 23.37 -0.43
C SER A 57 -10.26 23.46 0.17
N HIS A 58 -10.05 22.84 1.34
CA HIS A 58 -8.73 22.70 1.98
C HIS A 58 -8.02 24.02 2.35
N CYS A 59 -8.68 25.16 2.48
CA CYS A 59 -8.01 26.43 2.82
C CYS A 59 -7.73 26.60 4.33
N GLU A 60 -6.46 26.69 4.76
CA GLU A 60 -6.07 26.87 6.18
C GLU A 60 -6.74 28.11 6.81
N GLU A 61 -6.79 29.25 6.11
CA GLU A 61 -7.41 30.49 6.60
C GLU A 61 -8.89 30.29 6.95
N LYS A 62 -9.64 29.56 6.11
CA LYS A 62 -11.05 29.26 6.35
C LYS A 62 -11.24 28.22 7.45
N LEU A 63 -10.31 27.26 7.57
CA LEU A 63 -10.35 26.22 8.59
C LEU A 63 -9.92 26.75 9.97
N GLY A 64 -9.21 27.88 10.03
CA GLY A 64 -8.76 28.50 11.28
C GLY A 64 -7.66 27.74 12.03
N PHE A 65 -7.02 26.76 11.38
CA PHE A 65 -5.95 25.92 11.93
C PHE A 65 -4.92 25.61 10.85
N THR A 66 -3.67 25.43 11.29
CA THR A 66 -2.60 24.91 10.43
C THR A 66 -2.78 23.42 10.15
N TYR A 67 -2.27 22.93 9.02
CA TYR A 67 -2.30 21.50 8.74
C TYR A 67 -1.55 20.67 9.79
N GLU A 68 -0.48 21.20 10.38
CA GLU A 68 0.27 20.54 11.46
C GLU A 68 -0.63 20.23 12.66
N GLU A 69 -1.39 21.23 13.13
CA GLU A 69 -2.35 21.07 14.23
C GLU A 69 -3.42 20.02 13.89
N ILE A 70 -3.97 20.09 12.67
CA ILE A 70 -4.96 19.14 12.18
C ILE A 70 -4.39 17.71 12.17
N ILE A 71 -3.17 17.53 11.63
CA ILE A 71 -2.50 16.22 11.55
C ILE A 71 -2.21 15.66 12.94
N ILE A 72 -1.78 16.50 13.89
CA ILE A 72 -1.51 16.09 15.28
C ILE A 72 -2.79 15.57 15.96
N CYS A 73 -3.95 16.17 15.70
CA CYS A 73 -5.22 15.67 16.22
C CYS A 73 -5.67 14.39 15.51
N LEU A 74 -5.53 14.31 14.18
CA LEU A 74 -5.96 13.13 13.40
C LEU A 74 -5.11 11.89 13.68
N ARG A 75 -3.80 12.02 13.94
CA ARG A 75 -2.95 10.86 14.24
C ARG A 75 -3.35 10.14 15.52
N VAL A 76 -3.99 10.84 16.48
CA VAL A 76 -4.53 10.21 17.70
C VAL A 76 -5.62 9.20 17.37
N ALA A 77 -6.42 9.44 16.32
CA ALA A 77 -7.44 8.49 15.88
C ALA A 77 -6.84 7.15 15.41
N LEU A 78 -5.61 7.16 14.88
CA LEU A 78 -4.90 5.94 14.45
C LEU A 78 -4.42 5.07 15.63
N LEU A 79 -4.36 5.64 16.83
CA LEU A 79 -3.99 4.94 18.07
C LEU A 79 -5.20 4.41 18.84
N ASN A 80 -6.42 4.63 18.36
CA ASN A 80 -7.64 4.18 19.03
C ASN A 80 -7.76 2.66 18.96
N GLU A 81 -8.25 2.01 20.02
CA GLU A 81 -8.47 0.56 20.08
C GLU A 81 -9.55 0.07 19.09
N VAL A 82 -10.49 0.94 18.70
CA VAL A 82 -11.59 0.61 17.78
C VAL A 82 -11.17 0.77 16.33
N LYS A 83 -11.20 -0.34 15.57
CA LYS A 83 -10.80 -0.41 14.15
C LYS A 83 -11.59 0.53 13.24
N GLU A 84 -12.87 0.76 13.53
CA GLU A 84 -13.74 1.66 12.78
C GLU A 84 -13.27 3.13 12.90
N VAL A 85 -12.81 3.53 14.09
CA VAL A 85 -12.25 4.87 14.33
C VAL A 85 -10.91 5.02 13.62
N ARG A 86 -10.03 4.01 13.69
CA ARG A 86 -8.75 4.02 12.94
C ARG A 86 -8.99 4.11 11.43
N ALA A 87 -9.92 3.34 10.89
CA ALA A 87 -10.29 3.37 9.47
C ALA A 87 -10.81 4.77 9.05
N ALA A 88 -11.63 5.40 9.88
CA ALA A 88 -12.11 6.76 9.63
C ALA A 88 -10.99 7.81 9.74
N GLY A 89 -10.03 7.64 10.66
CA GLY A 89 -8.83 8.47 10.75
C GLY A 89 -7.95 8.38 9.50
N LEU A 90 -7.69 7.16 9.01
CA LEU A 90 -6.96 6.94 7.76
C LEU A 90 -7.68 7.56 6.56
N ARG A 91 -9.02 7.46 6.52
CA ARG A 91 -9.84 8.12 5.51
C ARG A 91 -9.71 9.64 5.61
N ALA A 92 -9.84 10.23 6.80
CA ALA A 92 -9.71 11.67 7.02
C ALA A 92 -8.34 12.20 6.54
N LEU A 93 -7.25 11.51 6.91
CA LEU A 93 -5.90 11.83 6.41
C LEU A 93 -5.82 11.74 4.88
N ARG A 94 -6.45 10.75 4.25
CA ARG A 94 -6.45 10.63 2.79
C ARG A 94 -7.11 11.82 2.09
N TYR A 95 -8.19 12.35 2.66
CA TYR A 95 -8.83 13.55 2.11
C TYR A 95 -7.97 14.79 2.40
N LEU A 96 -7.28 14.88 3.54
CA LEU A 96 -6.39 16.00 3.87
C LEU A 96 -5.21 16.15 2.89
N ILE A 97 -4.55 15.03 2.56
CA ILE A 97 -3.38 15.01 1.67
C ILE A 97 -3.83 15.24 0.22
N HIS A 98 -3.73 16.49 -0.24
CA HIS A 98 -4.09 16.89 -1.60
C HIS A 98 -2.89 17.37 -2.42
N ASP A 99 -1.82 17.86 -1.78
CA ASP A 99 -0.61 18.35 -2.43
C ASP A 99 0.68 17.84 -1.74
N SER A 100 1.83 18.20 -2.32
CA SER A 100 3.14 17.81 -1.76
C SER A 100 3.44 18.49 -0.42
N SER A 101 2.93 19.70 -0.18
CA SER A 101 3.22 20.46 1.05
C SER A 101 2.60 19.79 2.28
N VAL A 102 1.34 19.38 2.20
CA VAL A 102 0.65 18.63 3.25
C VAL A 102 1.29 17.28 3.46
N LEU A 103 1.66 16.57 2.37
CA LEU A 103 2.35 15.30 2.47
C LEU A 103 3.67 15.42 3.25
N GLN A 104 4.48 16.46 2.98
CA GLN A 104 5.71 16.72 3.72
C GLN A 104 5.43 16.94 5.22
N LYS A 105 4.42 17.74 5.58
CA LYS A 105 4.03 17.95 6.98
C LYS A 105 3.63 16.64 7.67
N VAL A 106 2.88 15.77 6.98
CA VAL A 106 2.49 14.43 7.48
C VAL A 106 3.73 13.56 7.77
N LEU A 107 4.72 13.59 6.88
CA LEU A 107 5.96 12.82 7.03
C LEU A 107 6.90 13.40 8.10
N GLN A 108 6.98 14.73 8.21
CA GLN A 108 7.73 15.41 9.28
C GLN A 108 7.20 15.06 10.67
N LEU A 109 5.87 14.89 10.79
CA LEU A 109 5.20 14.46 12.02
C LEU A 109 5.24 12.93 12.25
N GLN A 110 5.97 12.19 11.42
CA GLN A 110 6.22 10.75 11.54
C GLN A 110 4.95 9.89 11.57
N VAL A 111 3.89 10.33 10.87
CA VAL A 111 2.61 9.62 10.82
C VAL A 111 2.70 8.33 9.99
N ASP A 112 3.71 8.23 9.13
CA ASP A 112 4.01 7.04 8.31
C ASP A 112 4.23 5.77 9.16
N TYR A 113 4.82 5.86 10.35
CA TYR A 113 4.93 4.70 11.25
C TYR A 113 3.57 4.21 11.76
N LEU A 114 2.63 5.11 12.03
CA LEU A 114 1.28 4.76 12.47
C LEU A 114 0.50 4.11 11.32
N ILE A 115 0.67 4.62 10.10
CA ILE A 115 0.06 4.03 8.90
C ILE A 115 0.64 2.64 8.64
N SER A 116 1.96 2.45 8.77
CA SER A 116 2.64 1.15 8.69
C SER A 116 2.03 0.13 9.66
N ARG A 117 1.87 0.53 10.93
CA ARG A 117 1.22 -0.29 11.96
C ARG A 117 -0.20 -0.72 11.55
N CYS A 118 -0.98 0.18 10.97
CA CYS A 118 -2.33 -0.12 10.48
C CYS A 118 -2.36 -1.10 9.29
N ILE A 119 -1.26 -1.25 8.54
CA ILE A 119 -1.14 -2.18 7.42
C ILE A 119 -0.74 -3.58 7.92
N ASP A 120 0.21 -3.65 8.85
CA ASP A 120 0.82 -4.91 9.30
C ASP A 120 -0.08 -5.69 10.28
N ILE A 121 -0.86 -5.01 11.11
CA ILE A 121 -1.70 -5.69 12.12
C ILE A 121 -2.91 -6.36 11.46
N GLN A 122 -2.90 -7.69 11.39
CA GLN A 122 -4.04 -8.51 10.96
C GLN A 122 -4.90 -8.93 12.16
N GLN A 123 -5.89 -8.11 12.50
CA GLN A 123 -6.81 -8.34 13.64
C GLN A 123 -8.29 -8.18 13.24
N SER A 124 -8.77 -8.97 12.26
CA SER A 124 -10.16 -8.89 11.74
C SER A 124 -10.56 -7.47 11.26
N ASN A 125 -9.59 -6.72 10.76
CA ASN A 125 -9.64 -5.29 10.46
C ASN A 125 -9.45 -4.98 8.96
N GLU A 126 -10.02 -5.81 8.08
CA GLU A 126 -9.87 -5.69 6.62
C GLU A 126 -10.27 -4.30 6.09
N VAL A 127 -11.28 -3.66 6.67
CA VAL A 127 -11.73 -2.30 6.30
C VAL A 127 -10.69 -1.24 6.64
N GLU A 128 -10.06 -1.34 7.81
CA GLU A 128 -8.98 -0.45 8.25
C GLU A 128 -7.79 -0.56 7.30
N ARG A 129 -7.32 -1.79 7.06
CA ARG A 129 -6.20 -2.08 6.14
C ARG A 129 -6.50 -1.56 4.73
N THR A 130 -7.74 -1.72 4.27
CA THR A 130 -8.18 -1.15 2.98
C THR A 130 -8.07 0.38 2.94
N GLN A 131 -8.44 1.10 4.00
CA GLN A 131 -8.26 2.55 4.04
C GLN A 131 -6.78 2.94 4.08
N ALA A 132 -5.94 2.18 4.77
CA ALA A 132 -4.50 2.39 4.81
C ALA A 132 -3.87 2.25 3.42
N LEU A 133 -4.17 1.16 2.70
CA LEU A 133 -3.67 0.95 1.33
C LEU A 133 -4.16 2.03 0.35
N ARG A 134 -5.40 2.51 0.50
CA ARG A 134 -5.91 3.64 -0.30
C ARG A 134 -5.20 4.96 0.03
N LEU A 135 -4.87 5.20 1.30
CA LEU A 135 -4.09 6.35 1.73
C LEU A 135 -2.67 6.29 1.14
N VAL A 136 -2.00 5.14 1.22
CA VAL A 136 -0.70 4.88 0.61
C VAL A 136 -0.71 5.18 -0.88
N ARG A 137 -1.70 4.67 -1.64
CA ARG A 137 -1.82 4.98 -3.08
C ARG A 137 -2.02 6.46 -3.37
N LYS A 138 -2.78 7.16 -2.51
CA LYS A 138 -2.94 8.62 -2.61
C LYS A 138 -1.60 9.34 -2.39
N MET A 139 -0.79 8.92 -1.41
CA MET A 139 0.55 9.48 -1.19
C MET A 139 1.45 9.32 -2.43
N ILE A 140 1.46 8.12 -3.05
CA ILE A 140 2.21 7.86 -4.30
C ILE A 140 1.73 8.79 -5.43
N THR A 141 0.41 8.96 -5.56
CA THR A 141 -0.18 9.82 -6.60
C THR A 141 0.16 11.29 -6.40
N VAL A 142 0.24 11.74 -5.14
CA VAL A 142 0.57 13.13 -4.80
C VAL A 142 2.05 13.41 -5.01
N ASN A 143 2.93 12.58 -4.44
CA ASN A 143 4.37 12.68 -4.67
C ASN A 143 5.09 11.37 -4.29
N ALA A 144 5.46 10.59 -5.29
CA ALA A 144 6.18 9.32 -5.10
C ALA A 144 7.64 9.49 -4.65
N GLU A 145 8.27 10.63 -4.90
CA GLU A 145 9.67 10.88 -4.51
C GLU A 145 9.83 11.02 -2.99
N LEU A 146 8.77 11.49 -2.32
CA LEU A 146 8.72 11.64 -0.86
C LEU A 146 8.27 10.36 -0.13
N PHE A 147 8.04 9.27 -0.86
CA PHE A 147 7.46 8.06 -0.26
C PHE A 147 8.38 7.48 0.83
N PRO A 148 7.87 7.19 2.04
CA PRO A 148 8.71 6.82 3.17
C PRO A 148 9.08 5.34 3.15
N SER A 149 10.30 5.04 3.64
CA SER A 149 10.81 3.66 3.72
C SER A 149 10.03 2.76 4.67
N SER A 150 9.41 3.32 5.71
CA SER A 150 8.56 2.59 6.67
C SER A 150 7.40 1.88 5.96
N LEU A 151 6.66 2.62 5.13
CA LEU A 151 5.55 2.09 4.33
C LEU A 151 6.04 1.15 3.24
N THR A 152 7.19 1.43 2.60
CA THR A 152 7.79 0.50 1.64
C THR A 152 8.10 -0.84 2.30
N ASN A 153 8.71 -0.85 3.47
CA ASN A 153 9.05 -2.07 4.21
C ASN A 153 7.81 -2.85 4.63
N SER A 154 6.78 -2.18 5.14
CA SER A 154 5.50 -2.81 5.51
C SER A 154 4.81 -3.48 4.32
N LEU A 155 4.71 -2.79 3.17
CA LEU A 155 4.16 -3.38 1.96
C LEU A 155 4.97 -4.61 1.49
N ILE A 156 6.30 -4.53 1.55
CA ILE A 156 7.21 -5.62 1.16
C ILE A 156 7.06 -6.81 2.09
N ALA A 157 6.98 -6.59 3.41
CA ALA A 157 6.76 -7.64 4.40
C ALA A 157 5.45 -8.40 4.14
N VAL A 158 4.34 -7.66 3.97
CA VAL A 158 3.04 -8.27 3.61
C VAL A 158 3.13 -9.01 2.26
N GLY A 159 3.88 -8.47 1.30
CA GLY A 159 4.08 -9.09 -0.01
C GLY A 159 4.93 -10.37 -0.01
N ASN A 160 5.88 -10.50 0.93
CA ASN A 160 6.80 -11.64 1.00
C ASN A 160 6.24 -12.84 1.77
N ASP A 161 5.60 -12.56 2.91
CA ASP A 161 5.23 -13.59 3.88
C ASP A 161 3.70 -13.80 3.95
N GLY A 162 2.92 -12.84 3.45
CA GLY A 162 1.46 -12.87 3.55
C GLY A 162 0.80 -14.06 2.82
N LEU A 163 1.46 -14.68 1.83
CA LEU A 163 0.93 -15.89 1.19
C LEU A 163 0.91 -17.09 2.15
N GLN A 164 1.97 -17.24 2.95
CA GLN A 164 2.06 -18.28 3.98
C GLN A 164 1.04 -18.02 5.10
N GLU A 165 0.86 -16.76 5.48
CA GLU A 165 -0.12 -16.33 6.50
C GLU A 165 -1.57 -16.28 6.01
N ARG A 166 -1.82 -16.62 4.73
CA ARG A 166 -3.13 -16.56 4.06
C ARG A 166 -3.75 -15.15 4.11
N ASP A 167 -2.92 -14.12 4.05
CA ASP A 167 -3.34 -12.73 4.00
C ASP A 167 -3.98 -12.39 2.64
N ARG A 168 -5.19 -11.85 2.69
CA ARG A 168 -5.98 -11.45 1.52
C ARG A 168 -5.46 -10.17 0.86
N MET A 169 -4.61 -9.40 1.55
CA MET A 169 -4.09 -8.11 1.07
C MET A 169 -2.80 -8.23 0.26
N VAL A 170 -2.19 -9.41 0.14
CA VAL A 170 -0.92 -9.65 -0.58
C VAL A 170 -0.95 -9.03 -1.98
N ARG A 171 -1.93 -9.42 -2.82
CA ARG A 171 -2.04 -8.93 -4.20
C ARG A 171 -2.22 -7.41 -4.28
N ALA A 172 -2.95 -6.83 -3.33
CA ALA A 172 -3.13 -5.39 -3.26
C ALA A 172 -1.82 -4.66 -2.91
N CYS A 173 -1.03 -5.22 -1.98
CA CYS A 173 0.28 -4.67 -1.60
C CYS A 173 1.27 -4.79 -2.76
N ILE A 174 1.35 -5.95 -3.42
CA ILE A 174 2.23 -6.16 -4.58
C ILE A 174 1.87 -5.20 -5.73
N ALA A 175 0.57 -4.98 -6.00
CA ALA A 175 0.15 -4.03 -7.01
C ALA A 175 0.62 -2.59 -6.67
N ILE A 176 0.56 -2.20 -5.40
CA ILE A 176 1.06 -0.89 -4.94
C ILE A 176 2.58 -0.80 -5.04
N ILE A 177 3.31 -1.87 -4.73
CA ILE A 177 4.77 -1.92 -4.92
C ILE A 177 5.12 -1.76 -6.39
N CYS A 178 4.37 -2.39 -7.31
CA CYS A 178 4.56 -2.21 -8.75
C CYS A 178 4.27 -0.76 -9.17
N GLU A 179 3.16 -0.17 -8.73
CA GLU A 179 2.83 1.25 -8.98
C GLU A 179 3.94 2.19 -8.48
N LEU A 180 4.50 1.93 -7.29
CA LEU A 180 5.61 2.69 -6.72
C LEU A 180 6.90 2.50 -7.52
N ALA A 181 7.22 1.26 -7.94
CA ALA A 181 8.45 0.97 -8.68
C ALA A 181 8.54 1.73 -10.00
N LEU A 182 7.40 1.97 -10.67
CA LEU A 182 7.34 2.76 -11.89
C LEU A 182 7.57 4.26 -11.67
N LYS A 183 7.34 4.77 -10.46
CA LYS A 183 7.44 6.20 -10.13
C LYS A 183 8.71 6.55 -9.35
N ASN A 184 9.10 5.69 -8.42
CA ASN A 184 10.30 5.81 -7.60
C ASN A 184 10.97 4.42 -7.47
N PRO A 185 11.69 3.96 -8.51
CA PRO A 185 12.34 2.66 -8.48
C PRO A 185 13.47 2.57 -7.45
N LYS A 186 14.09 3.72 -7.12
CA LYS A 186 15.22 3.79 -6.19
C LYS A 186 14.86 3.25 -4.80
N ILE A 187 13.77 3.72 -4.21
CA ILE A 187 13.37 3.28 -2.86
C ILE A 187 12.95 1.81 -2.85
N VAL A 188 12.27 1.35 -3.90
CA VAL A 188 11.83 -0.04 -4.02
C VAL A 188 13.03 -0.98 -4.14
N ALA A 189 14.00 -0.65 -4.98
CA ALA A 189 15.22 -1.43 -5.12
C ALA A 189 16.05 -1.46 -3.82
N GLN A 190 16.23 -0.32 -3.16
CA GLN A 190 16.98 -0.22 -1.90
C GLN A 190 16.38 -1.06 -0.76
N ARG A 191 15.06 -1.29 -0.78
CA ARG A 191 14.36 -2.11 0.23
C ARG A 191 14.11 -3.55 -0.21
N GLY A 192 14.62 -3.97 -1.38
CA GLY A 192 14.45 -5.34 -1.89
C GLY A 192 13.08 -5.64 -2.52
N GLY A 193 12.29 -4.61 -2.83
CA GLY A 193 10.93 -4.79 -3.36
C GLY A 193 10.89 -5.37 -4.79
N LEU A 194 11.97 -5.20 -5.59
CA LEU A 194 12.06 -5.81 -6.92
C LEU A 194 12.15 -7.35 -6.81
N SER A 195 12.95 -7.85 -5.87
CA SER A 195 13.02 -9.27 -5.56
C SER A 195 11.68 -9.81 -5.05
N THR A 196 10.95 -9.03 -4.25
CA THR A 196 9.59 -9.38 -3.82
C THR A 196 8.61 -9.50 -4.99
N ILE A 197 8.67 -8.60 -5.98
CA ILE A 197 7.87 -8.72 -7.21
C ILE A 197 8.23 -10.01 -7.95
N LEU A 198 9.52 -10.27 -8.19
CA LEU A 198 9.99 -11.47 -8.91
C LEU A 198 9.62 -12.78 -8.20
N LYS A 199 9.77 -12.83 -6.88
CA LYS A 199 9.28 -13.95 -6.06
C LYS A 199 7.78 -14.18 -6.31
N ASN A 200 6.98 -13.10 -6.24
CA ASN A 200 5.53 -13.17 -6.45
C ASN A 200 5.13 -13.53 -7.90
N VAL A 201 5.98 -13.30 -8.91
CA VAL A 201 5.75 -13.81 -10.27
C VAL A 201 5.70 -15.34 -10.24
N ILE A 202 6.63 -15.99 -9.55
CA ILE A 202 6.76 -17.46 -9.46
C ILE A 202 5.67 -18.07 -8.54
N ASP A 203 5.10 -17.27 -7.63
CA ASP A 203 3.92 -17.62 -6.82
C ASP A 203 2.58 -17.48 -7.55
N CYS A 204 2.53 -16.83 -8.72
CA CYS A 204 1.26 -16.44 -9.34
C CYS A 204 0.87 -17.30 -10.54
N GLN A 205 -0.21 -18.08 -10.41
CA GLN A 205 -0.80 -18.91 -11.48
C GLN A 205 -1.85 -18.15 -12.32
N LEU A 206 -2.11 -16.87 -12.01
CA LEU A 206 -3.08 -16.04 -12.72
C LEU A 206 -2.38 -15.26 -13.85
N SER A 207 -2.65 -15.61 -15.11
CA SER A 207 -1.91 -15.09 -16.28
C SER A 207 -1.82 -13.58 -16.37
N ARG A 208 -2.93 -12.87 -16.18
CA ARG A 208 -2.95 -11.40 -16.29
C ARG A 208 -2.16 -10.74 -15.17
N ILE A 209 -2.18 -11.31 -13.97
CA ILE A 209 -1.45 -10.77 -12.82
C ILE A 209 0.04 -11.05 -13.00
N ASN A 210 0.40 -12.30 -13.29
CA ASN A 210 1.77 -12.71 -13.57
C ASN A 210 2.42 -11.83 -14.66
N GLU A 211 1.71 -11.61 -15.79
CA GLU A 211 2.16 -10.74 -16.87
C GLU A 211 2.33 -9.27 -16.42
N ALA A 212 1.41 -8.74 -15.60
CA ALA A 212 1.54 -7.38 -15.07
C ALA A 212 2.75 -7.21 -14.13
N LEU A 213 3.04 -8.23 -13.30
CA LEU A 213 4.19 -8.23 -12.40
C LEU A 213 5.51 -8.23 -13.18
N ILE A 214 5.68 -9.17 -14.12
CA ILE A 214 6.91 -9.25 -14.92
C ILE A 214 7.07 -8.01 -15.80
N THR A 215 5.98 -7.45 -16.35
CA THR A 215 6.02 -6.21 -17.15
C THR A 215 6.63 -5.05 -16.38
N THR A 216 6.41 -4.97 -15.06
CA THR A 216 7.02 -3.92 -14.23
C THR A 216 8.54 -4.02 -14.24
N ILE A 217 9.10 -5.23 -14.07
CA ILE A 217 10.55 -5.48 -14.13
C ILE A 217 11.10 -5.17 -15.52
N LEU A 218 10.41 -5.64 -16.57
CA LEU A 218 10.81 -5.42 -17.96
C LEU A 218 10.76 -3.96 -18.38
N HIS A 219 9.84 -3.18 -17.82
CA HIS A 219 9.76 -1.74 -18.02
C HIS A 219 10.97 -1.03 -17.41
N LEU A 220 11.36 -1.40 -16.18
CA LEU A 220 12.54 -0.83 -15.53
C LEU A 220 13.83 -1.18 -16.28
N LEU A 221 13.93 -2.35 -16.91
CA LEU A 221 15.05 -2.72 -17.78
C LEU A 221 15.09 -1.90 -19.09
N ASN A 222 13.99 -1.28 -19.52
CA ASN A 222 13.92 -0.62 -20.81
C ASN A 222 14.74 0.68 -20.88
N HIS A 223 14.76 1.48 -19.81
CA HIS A 223 15.47 2.77 -19.77
C HIS A 223 16.79 2.70 -18.97
N PRO A 224 17.88 3.37 -19.41
CA PRO A 224 19.17 3.35 -18.70
C PRO A 224 19.08 3.83 -17.24
N HIS A 225 18.29 4.88 -16.99
CA HIS A 225 18.12 5.47 -15.65
C HIS A 225 17.43 4.54 -14.65
N THR A 226 16.62 3.60 -15.12
CA THR A 226 15.92 2.61 -14.28
C THR A 226 16.63 1.26 -14.28
N ARG A 227 17.32 0.92 -15.38
CA ARG A 227 18.07 -0.34 -15.53
C ARG A 227 19.16 -0.52 -14.48
N GLN A 228 19.79 0.57 -14.02
CA GLN A 228 20.81 0.53 -12.96
C GLN A 228 20.31 -0.09 -11.64
N TYR A 229 19.00 -0.16 -11.42
CA TYR A 229 18.41 -0.73 -10.21
C TYR A 229 18.16 -2.24 -10.29
N ILE A 230 18.28 -2.84 -11.49
CA ILE A 230 18.08 -4.27 -11.72
C ILE A 230 19.40 -4.92 -12.05
N ARG A 231 19.74 -5.98 -11.32
CA ARG A 231 20.88 -6.85 -11.66
C ARG A 231 20.42 -7.88 -12.68
N ALA A 232 20.63 -7.59 -13.98
CA ALA A 232 20.15 -8.41 -15.08
C ALA A 232 20.51 -9.90 -14.93
N ASP A 233 21.74 -10.18 -14.50
CA ASP A 233 22.30 -11.53 -14.41
C ASP A 233 21.75 -12.38 -13.26
N VAL A 234 21.09 -11.76 -12.27
CA VAL A 234 20.59 -12.50 -11.09
C VAL A 234 19.09 -12.40 -10.98
N GLU A 235 18.50 -11.25 -11.26
CA GLU A 235 17.09 -10.99 -11.03
C GLU A 235 16.20 -11.60 -12.12
N LEU A 236 16.58 -11.48 -13.40
CA LEU A 236 15.76 -12.03 -14.47
C LEU A 236 15.88 -13.57 -14.54
N GLU A 237 17.01 -14.13 -14.14
CA GLU A 237 17.21 -15.59 -14.06
C GLU A 237 16.30 -16.27 -13.04
N GLN A 238 15.79 -15.53 -12.04
CA GLN A 238 14.89 -16.11 -11.04
C GLN A 238 13.65 -16.74 -11.68
N ILE A 239 13.13 -16.16 -12.77
CA ILE A 239 11.96 -16.73 -13.45
C ILE A 239 12.29 -18.04 -14.17
N LEU A 240 13.57 -18.28 -14.51
CA LEU A 240 14.06 -19.50 -15.13
C LEU A 240 14.45 -20.57 -14.09
N ALA A 241 14.74 -20.16 -12.85
CA ALA A 241 15.20 -21.03 -11.77
C ALA A 241 14.39 -22.32 -11.58
N PRO A 242 13.04 -22.34 -11.68
CA PRO A 242 12.28 -23.59 -11.58
C PRO A 242 12.68 -24.65 -12.62
N TYR A 243 13.14 -24.22 -13.81
CA TYR A 243 13.58 -25.11 -14.89
C TYR A 243 15.07 -25.44 -14.87
N THR A 244 15.90 -24.53 -14.37
CA THR A 244 17.36 -24.70 -14.37
C THR A 244 17.88 -25.42 -13.12
N ASP A 245 17.21 -25.29 -11.98
CA ASP A 245 17.53 -26.01 -10.74
C ASP A 245 16.62 -27.23 -10.56
N PHE A 246 17.20 -28.43 -10.69
CA PHE A 246 16.46 -29.70 -10.54
C PHE A 246 15.86 -29.89 -9.14
N HIS A 247 16.42 -29.25 -8.12
CA HIS A 247 16.00 -29.32 -6.73
C HIS A 247 15.42 -27.99 -6.22
N TYR A 248 14.94 -27.14 -7.14
CA TYR A 248 14.41 -25.82 -6.83
C TYR A 248 13.36 -25.86 -5.70
N ARG A 249 13.60 -25.05 -4.66
CA ARG A 249 12.65 -24.80 -3.57
C ARG A 249 12.36 -23.31 -3.47
N HIS A 250 11.13 -22.92 -3.76
CA HIS A 250 10.71 -21.52 -3.73
C HIS A 250 10.50 -21.00 -2.30
N SER A 251 9.89 -21.82 -1.45
CA SER A 251 9.65 -21.54 -0.03
C SER A 251 10.34 -22.63 0.79
N PRO A 252 11.13 -22.28 1.83
CA PRO A 252 11.84 -23.26 2.64
C PRO A 252 10.88 -24.14 3.46
N ASP A 253 9.71 -23.60 3.84
CA ASP A 253 8.76 -24.25 4.75
C ASP A 253 7.65 -25.05 4.02
N THR A 254 7.80 -25.32 2.73
CA THR A 254 6.80 -26.10 1.98
C THR A 254 6.72 -27.53 2.52
N ALA A 255 5.52 -27.97 2.92
CA ALA A 255 5.29 -29.32 3.45
C ALA A 255 5.65 -30.41 2.42
N GLU A 256 6.28 -31.50 2.87
CA GLU A 256 6.76 -32.57 1.97
C GLU A 256 5.67 -33.18 1.10
N ALA A 257 4.45 -33.31 1.64
CA ALA A 257 3.29 -33.83 0.93
C ALA A 257 2.85 -32.96 -0.26
N GLN A 258 3.22 -31.68 -0.29
CA GLN A 258 2.83 -30.71 -1.31
C GLN A 258 3.93 -30.40 -2.33
N ILE A 259 5.13 -31.00 -2.19
CA ILE A 259 6.29 -30.68 -3.04
C ILE A 259 5.98 -30.85 -4.53
N LYS A 260 5.26 -31.92 -4.89
CA LYS A 260 4.95 -32.20 -6.30
C LYS A 260 4.00 -31.14 -6.88
N GLU A 261 2.93 -30.83 -6.16
CA GLU A 261 1.93 -29.83 -6.57
C GLU A 261 2.52 -28.42 -6.60
N ASP A 262 3.32 -28.05 -5.60
CA ASP A 262 4.05 -26.79 -5.56
C ASP A 262 4.97 -26.66 -6.78
N ARG A 263 5.73 -27.72 -7.10
CA ARG A 263 6.60 -27.75 -8.28
C ARG A 263 5.83 -27.57 -9.59
N GLU A 264 4.69 -28.24 -9.76
CA GLU A 264 3.84 -28.06 -10.94
C GLU A 264 3.31 -26.62 -11.04
N ALA A 265 2.92 -26.01 -9.91
CA ALA A 265 2.52 -24.62 -9.84
C ALA A 265 3.67 -23.66 -10.18
N ARG A 266 4.90 -23.95 -9.73
CA ARG A 266 6.11 -23.15 -10.06
C ARG A 266 6.42 -23.21 -11.54
N PHE A 267 6.35 -24.39 -12.15
CA PHE A 267 6.52 -24.55 -13.58
C PHE A 267 5.48 -23.78 -14.38
N LEU A 268 4.21 -23.83 -13.96
CA LEU A 268 3.16 -23.09 -14.64
C LEU A 268 3.40 -21.57 -14.58
N ALA A 269 3.69 -21.03 -13.39
CA ALA A 269 3.94 -19.61 -13.19
C ALA A 269 5.20 -19.13 -13.93
N SER A 270 6.29 -19.91 -13.88
CA SER A 270 7.54 -19.66 -14.60
C SER A 270 7.32 -19.68 -16.12
N LYS A 271 6.65 -20.70 -16.66
CA LYS A 271 6.29 -20.77 -18.09
C LYS A 271 5.56 -19.51 -18.56
N MET A 272 4.59 -19.05 -17.77
CA MET A 272 3.80 -17.86 -18.10
C MET A 272 4.67 -16.60 -18.10
N ALA A 273 5.53 -16.44 -17.11
CA ALA A 273 6.45 -15.32 -17.00
C ALA A 273 7.46 -15.28 -18.15
N ILE A 274 8.03 -16.44 -18.51
CA ILE A 274 8.98 -16.59 -19.62
C ILE A 274 8.31 -16.21 -20.94
N ILE A 275 7.13 -16.75 -21.23
CA ILE A 275 6.39 -16.42 -22.47
C ILE A 275 6.03 -14.93 -22.51
N ALA A 276 5.61 -14.34 -21.39
CA ALA A 276 5.35 -12.91 -21.30
C ALA A 276 6.62 -12.08 -21.53
N ALA A 277 7.76 -12.50 -20.98
CA ALA A 277 9.04 -11.84 -21.18
C ALA A 277 9.47 -11.87 -22.64
N PHE A 278 9.36 -13.00 -23.34
CA PHE A 278 9.68 -13.11 -24.77
C PHE A 278 8.84 -12.21 -25.69
N ARG A 279 7.72 -11.65 -25.21
CA ARG A 279 6.92 -10.66 -25.94
C ARG A 279 7.46 -9.23 -25.81
N SER A 280 8.48 -8.99 -24.98
CA SER A 280 9.10 -7.68 -24.78
C SER A 280 10.51 -7.64 -25.37
N TRP A 281 10.83 -6.54 -26.05
CA TRP A 281 12.18 -6.27 -26.55
C TRP A 281 13.23 -6.16 -25.44
N SER A 282 12.87 -5.58 -24.29
CA SER A 282 13.81 -5.40 -23.17
C SER A 282 14.28 -6.74 -22.60
N ALA A 283 13.38 -7.73 -22.54
CA ALA A 283 13.71 -9.10 -22.14
C ALA A 283 14.53 -9.81 -23.21
N LEU A 284 14.14 -9.73 -24.49
CA LEU A 284 14.86 -10.39 -25.58
C LEU A 284 16.34 -9.98 -25.65
N VAL A 285 16.62 -8.69 -25.50
CA VAL A 285 18.00 -8.18 -25.48
C VAL A 285 18.73 -8.66 -24.21
N SER A 286 18.11 -8.50 -23.04
CA SER A 286 18.75 -8.86 -21.77
C SER A 286 19.02 -10.37 -21.66
N MET A 287 18.08 -11.23 -22.08
CA MET A 287 18.26 -12.69 -22.08
C MET A 287 19.24 -13.18 -23.13
N ARG A 288 19.34 -12.50 -24.28
CA ARG A 288 20.36 -12.81 -25.27
C ARG A 288 21.73 -12.59 -24.65
N ASP A 289 21.95 -11.44 -24.03
CA ASP A 289 23.25 -11.09 -23.47
C ASP A 289 23.66 -12.05 -22.33
N LEU A 290 22.70 -12.72 -21.65
CA LEU A 290 22.97 -13.82 -20.72
C LEU A 290 23.47 -15.12 -21.37
N LEU A 291 23.04 -15.42 -22.60
CA LEU A 291 23.44 -16.65 -23.32
C LEU A 291 24.83 -16.55 -23.98
N TYR A 292 25.37 -15.35 -24.11
CA TYR A 292 26.67 -15.09 -24.76
C TYR A 292 27.80 -14.75 -23.78
N ASN A 293 27.52 -14.73 -22.47
CA ASN A 293 28.51 -14.64 -21.39
C ASN A 293 28.70 -16.01 -20.73
#